data_AF-A0A0F9QLD5-F1
#
_entry.id   AF-A0A0F9QLD5-F1
#
_cell.length_a   1.000
_cell.length_b   1.000
_cell.length_c   1.000
_cell.angle_alpha   90.00
_cell.angle_beta   90.00
_cell.angle_gamma   90.00
#
_symmetry.space_group_name_H-M   'P 1'
#
loop_
_entity.id
_entity.type
_entity.pdbx_description
1 polymer ?
#
loop_
_entity_poly.entity_id
_entity_poly.type
_entity_poly.pdbx_seq_one_letter_code
_entity_poly.pdbx_strand_id
1 'polypeptide(L)' 'MITELTPEQTRLLSVYRDEWIAHGLSCEPTDWGKAENGVNAAYQSAGLEKPKHIIRLSS' A
#
# COMPACT_ATOMS: atom_id res chain seq x y z
N MET A 1 -7.91 -16.67 -13.74
CA MET A 1 -8.49 -16.60 -12.39
C MET A 1 -7.65 -17.49 -11.49
N ILE A 2 -7.24 -17.03 -10.31
CA ILE A 2 -6.56 -17.88 -9.32
C ILE A 2 -7.63 -18.52 -8.44
N THR A 3 -7.63 -19.85 -8.33
CA THR A 3 -8.58 -20.62 -7.50
C THR A 3 -7.94 -21.23 -6.27
N GLU A 4 -6.61 -21.38 -6.27
CA GLU A 4 -5.83 -21.92 -5.15
C GLU A 4 -4.50 -21.18 -5.04
N LEU A 5 -4.01 -21.04 -3.80
CA LEU A 5 -2.69 -20.47 -3.53
C LEU A 5 -1.63 -21.56 -3.61
N THR A 6 -0.44 -21.22 -4.11
CA THR A 6 0.71 -22.14 -4.01
C THR A 6 1.10 -22.35 -2.54
N PRO A 7 1.84 -23.42 -2.20
CA PRO A 7 2.35 -23.62 -0.85
C PRO A 7 3.15 -22.42 -0.34
N GLU A 8 3.94 -21.80 -1.22
CA GLU A 8 4.74 -20.63 -0.89
C GLU A 8 3.86 -19.39 -0.63
N GLN A 9 2.84 -19.15 -1.45
CA GLN A 9 1.89 -18.05 -1.22
C GLN A 9 1.13 -18.24 0.09
N THR A 10 0.70 -19.47 0.39
CA THR A 10 0.02 -19.80 1.64
C THR A 10 0.92 -19.52 2.84
N ARG A 11 2.20 -19.88 2.77
CA ARG A 11 3.19 -19.62 3.80
C ARG A 11 3.43 -18.12 4.04
N LEU A 12 3.43 -17.32 2.97
CA LEU A 12 3.63 -15.87 3.04
C LEU A 12 2.38 -15.11 3.50
N LEU A 13 1.19 -15.74 3.46
CA LEU A 13 -0.07 -15.07 3.76
C LEU A 13 -0.09 -14.45 5.16
N SER A 14 0.40 -15.18 6.17
CA SER A 14 0.46 -14.67 7.55
C SER A 14 1.43 -13.48 7.67
N VAL A 15 2.57 -13.54 6.99
CA VAL A 15 3.58 -12.47 6.99
C VAL A 15 2.99 -11.17 6.46
N TYR A 16 2.38 -11.21 5.27
CA TYR A 16 1.78 -10.02 4.68
C TYR A 16 0.55 -9.56 5.47
N ARG A 17 -0.29 -10.47 5.95
CA ARG A 17 -1.44 -10.10 6.79
C ARG A 17 -0.98 -9.28 8.00
N ASP A 18 0.01 -9.78 8.73
CA ASP A 18 0.48 -9.15 9.97
C ASP A 18 1.15 -7.80 9.68
N GLU A 19 1.90 -7.70 8.57
CA GLU A 19 2.45 -6.43 8.08
C GLU A 19 1.35 -5.39 7.80
N TRP A 20 0.32 -5.77 7.04
CA TRP A 20 -0.77 -4.87 6.68
C TRP A 20 -1.60 -4.44 7.90
N ILE A 21 -1.81 -5.33 8.86
CA ILE A 21 -2.44 -4.99 10.15
C ILE A 21 -1.60 -3.97 10.90
N ALA A 22 -0.28 -4.17 10.98
CA ALA A 22 0.62 -3.24 11.66
C ALA A 22 0.59 -1.84 11.02
N HIS A 23 0.62 -1.75 9.68
CA HIS A 23 0.50 -0.47 8.97
C HIS A 23 -0.85 0.20 9.24
N GLY A 24 -1.95 -0.55 9.17
CA GLY A 24 -3.30 -0.01 9.36
C GLY A 24 -3.64 0.43 10.78
N LEU A 25 -2.93 -0.10 11.78
CA LEU A 25 -3.07 0.27 13.19
C LEU A 25 -2.01 1.28 13.67
N SER A 26 -1.10 1.71 12.80
CA SER A 26 -0.06 2.66 13.17
C SER A 26 -0.64 4.07 13.36
N CYS A 27 -0.30 4.69 14.50
CA CYS A 27 -0.58 6.10 14.78
C CYS A 27 0.68 6.97 14.65
N GLU A 28 1.77 6.43 14.12
CA GLU A 28 3.01 7.19 13.91
C GLU A 28 2.80 8.30 12.86
N PRO A 29 3.55 9.41 12.94
CA PRO A 29 3.50 10.47 11.94
C PRO A 29 3.70 9.91 10.52
N THR A 30 2.86 10.37 9.58
CA THR A 30 2.95 9.94 8.18
C THR A 30 4.27 10.37 7.53
N ASP A 31 4.98 9.42 6.92
CA ASP A 31 6.07 9.70 6.00
C ASP A 31 5.49 10.15 4.65
N TRP A 32 5.34 11.47 4.49
CA TRP A 32 4.74 12.06 3.29
C TRP A 32 5.51 11.75 2.01
N GLY A 33 6.83 11.59 2.07
CA GLY A 33 7.63 11.23 0.89
C GLY A 33 7.25 9.83 0.39
N LYS A 34 7.12 8.86 1.30
CA LYS A 34 6.66 7.51 0.95
C LYS A 34 5.20 7.48 0.50
N ALA A 35 4.32 8.22 1.18
CA ALA A 35 2.90 8.28 0.83
C ALA A 35 2.70 8.81 -0.60
N GLU A 36 3.34 9.92 -0.96
CA GLU A 36 3.21 10.51 -2.31
C GLU A 36 3.79 9.62 -3.40
N ASN A 37 4.93 8.97 -3.14
CA ASN A 37 5.49 7.99 -4.06
C ASN A 37 4.56 6.79 -4.29
N GLY A 38 3.91 6.28 -3.23
CA GLY A 38 2.93 5.20 -3.33
C GLY A 38 1.71 5.60 -4.16
N VAL A 39 1.17 6.80 -3.94
CA VAL A 39 0.05 7.34 -4.74
C VAL A 39 0.45 7.45 -6.21
N ASN A 40 1.62 8.01 -6.52
CA ASN A 40 2.10 8.14 -7.90
C ASN A 40 2.25 6.76 -8.58
N ALA A 41 2.78 5.77 -7.87
CA ALA A 41 2.92 4.41 -8.39
C ALA A 41 1.56 3.77 -8.70
N ALA A 42 0.54 4.02 -7.86
CA ALA A 42 -0.82 3.53 -8.09
C ALA A 42 -1.48 4.17 -9.33
N TYR A 43 -1.27 5.47 -9.56
CA TYR A 43 -1.75 6.12 -10.79
C TYR A 43 -1.03 5.58 -12.02
N GLN A 44 0.30 5.44 -11.95
CA GLN A 44 1.11 4.90 -13.04
C GLN A 44 0.69 3.47 -13.41
N SER A 45 0.44 2.60 -12.42
CA SER A 45 -0.01 1.22 -12.69
C SER A 45 -1.39 1.15 -13.32
N ALA A 46 -2.23 2.16 -13.09
CA ALA A 46 -3.52 2.34 -13.75
C ALA A 46 -3.42 3.04 -15.13
N GLY A 47 -2.21 3.42 -15.59
CA GLY A 47 -2.02 4.14 -16.85
C GLY A 47 -2.48 5.60 -16.82
N LEU A 48 -2.60 6.19 -15.64
CA LEU A 48 -3.04 7.57 -15.42
C LEU A 48 -1.86 8.50 -15.21
N GLU A 49 -2.02 9.78 -15.57
CA GLU A 49 -1.07 10.82 -15.16
C GLU A 49 -1.06 11.00 -13.64
N LYS A 50 0.09 11.35 -13.08
CA LYS A 50 0.22 11.64 -11.65
C LYS A 50 -0.77 12.71 -11.18
N PRO A 51 -1.26 12.66 -9.92
CA PRO A 51 -2.13 13.69 -9.39
C PRO A 51 -1.44 15.07 -9.41
N LYS A 52 -2.20 16.09 -9.83
CA LYS A 52 -1.72 17.49 -9.86
C LYS A 52 -1.67 18.12 -8.47
N HIS A 53 -2.52 17.66 -7.57
CA HIS A 53 -2.64 18.15 -6.20
C HIS A 53 -2.76 16.96 -5.25
N ILE A 54 -1.99 17.00 -4.17
CA ILE A 54 -2.10 16.08 -3.04
C ILE A 54 -2.43 16.93 -1.83
N ILE A 55 -3.64 16.75 -1.29
CA ILE A 55 -4.10 17.48 -0.11
C ILE A 55 -3.68 16.67 1.12
N ARG A 56 -2.81 17.25 1.94
CA ARG A 56 -2.35 16.65 3.19
C ARG A 56 -3.25 17.12 4.33
N LEU A 57 -3.74 16.17 5.12
CA LEU A 57 -4.46 16.48 6.35
C LEU A 57 -3.46 16.36 7.52
N SER A 58 -3.52 17.30 8.46
CA SER A 58 -2.81 17.16 9.73
C SER A 58 -3.61 16.22 10.62
N SER A 59 -3.01 15.11 11.02
CA SER A 59 -3.47 14.24 12.10
C SER A 59 -3.05 14.79 13.45
#